data_AF-A0A0F5ASG8-F1
#
_entry.id   AF-A0A0F5ASG8-F1
#
_cell.length_a   1.000
_cell.length_b   1.000
_cell.length_c   1.000
_cell.angle_alpha   90.00
_cell.angle_beta   90.00
_cell.angle_gamma   90.00
#
_symmetry.space_group_name_H-M   'P 1'
#
loop_
_entity.id
_entity.type
_entity.pdbx_description
1 polymer ?
#
loop_
_entity_poly.entity_id
_entity_poly.type
_entity_poly.pdbx_seq_one_letter_code
_entity_poly.pdbx_strand_id
1 'polypeptide(L)'
;MSKLQAKVPAFDYKGGRSVTDKLKEITNSRDFLSLADVYGVPKSTISTWHQRDLCPFEIVIRTHLKYGASIRNLVLDEGPMYDSGPKGESLVLERLANGSLEEVRKTYIDVETLSEYGLSPATAKVVDTESEKLFIDTTQTKPVSGRYLINMDGVLSVNSIQRIPGKRLAIHFEGSNVEVNDEDLEVIGRVVMAMTKE
;
A
#
# COMPACT_ATOMS: atom_id res chain seq x y z
N MET A 1 19.23 -17.07 50.73
CA MET A 1 19.57 -17.12 49.29
C MET A 1 19.20 -15.79 48.67
N SER A 2 20.18 -15.05 48.12
CA SER A 2 19.92 -13.85 47.31
C SER A 2 19.06 -14.27 46.11
N LYS A 3 17.87 -13.71 45.94
CA LYS A 3 17.06 -13.96 44.75
C LYS A 3 17.81 -13.38 43.55
N LEU A 4 18.20 -14.23 42.61
CA LEU A 4 18.77 -13.80 41.34
C LEU A 4 17.75 -12.87 40.66
N GLN A 5 18.12 -11.61 40.46
CA GLN A 5 17.28 -10.65 39.75
C GLN A 5 17.53 -10.81 38.25
N ALA A 6 16.48 -11.16 37.51
CA ALA A 6 16.58 -11.29 36.06
C ALA A 6 16.84 -9.92 35.42
N LYS A 7 17.85 -9.83 34.55
CA LYS A 7 18.12 -8.62 33.75
C LYS A 7 17.05 -8.37 32.69
N VAL A 8 16.35 -9.42 32.29
CA VAL A 8 15.17 -9.37 31.42
C VAL A 8 14.05 -10.06 32.18
N PRO A 9 13.16 -9.30 32.85
CA PRO A 9 12.03 -9.90 33.55
C PRO A 9 11.04 -10.50 32.55
N ALA A 10 10.30 -11.51 32.99
CA ALA A 10 9.15 -12.01 32.24
C ALA A 10 8.07 -10.92 32.15
N PHE A 11 7.35 -10.89 31.03
CA PHE A 11 6.16 -10.07 30.90
C PHE A 11 4.96 -10.74 31.59
N ASP A 12 3.92 -9.96 31.85
CA ASP A 12 2.62 -10.47 32.30
C ASP A 12 1.84 -11.03 31.10
N TYR A 13 2.22 -12.23 30.67
CA TYR A 13 1.62 -12.87 29.49
C TYR A 13 0.19 -13.30 29.77
N LYS A 14 -0.70 -13.04 28.80
CA LYS A 14 -2.03 -13.63 28.76
C LYS A 14 -1.95 -15.11 28.45
N GLY A 15 -2.82 -15.88 29.07
CA GLY A 15 -2.96 -17.32 28.86
C GLY A 15 -4.38 -17.75 28.55
N GLY A 16 -4.59 -19.06 28.57
CA GLY A 16 -5.93 -19.65 28.57
C GLY A 16 -6.81 -19.19 27.41
N ARG A 17 -8.06 -18.84 27.73
CA ARG A 17 -9.06 -18.50 26.71
C ARG A 17 -8.69 -17.26 25.91
N SER A 18 -8.12 -16.24 26.56
CA SER A 18 -7.72 -14.99 25.91
C SER A 18 -6.82 -15.24 24.69
N VAL A 19 -5.83 -16.12 24.84
CA VAL A 19 -4.94 -16.49 23.73
C VAL A 19 -5.65 -17.40 22.73
N THR A 20 -6.32 -18.46 23.19
CA THR A 20 -6.89 -19.46 22.27
C THR A 20 -8.05 -18.94 21.44
N ASP A 21 -8.81 -17.94 21.92
CA ASP A 21 -9.88 -17.33 21.13
C ASP A 21 -9.31 -16.50 19.98
N LYS A 22 -8.21 -15.76 20.20
CA LYS A 22 -7.47 -15.10 19.11
C LYS A 22 -6.90 -16.12 18.11
N LEU A 23 -6.32 -17.22 18.60
CA LEU A 23 -5.83 -18.30 17.72
C LEU A 23 -6.97 -18.89 16.88
N LYS A 24 -8.16 -19.03 17.47
CA LYS A 24 -9.36 -19.50 16.79
C LYS A 24 -9.79 -18.54 15.69
N GLU A 25 -9.78 -17.23 15.96
CA GLU A 25 -10.08 -16.18 14.98
C GLU A 25 -9.07 -16.18 13.82
N ILE A 26 -7.76 -16.19 14.14
CA ILE A 26 -6.68 -16.17 13.14
C ILE A 26 -6.73 -17.38 12.22
N THR A 27 -7.03 -18.56 12.78
CA THR A 27 -7.09 -19.81 12.01
C THR A 27 -8.45 -20.04 11.34
N ASN A 28 -9.42 -19.13 11.53
CA ASN A 28 -10.81 -19.28 11.10
C ASN A 28 -11.42 -20.62 11.59
N SER A 29 -11.06 -21.03 12.80
CA SER A 29 -11.54 -22.27 13.41
C SER A 29 -12.94 -22.04 14.00
N ARG A 30 -13.88 -22.93 13.68
CA ARG A 30 -15.25 -22.82 14.23
C ARG A 30 -15.31 -23.19 15.72
N ASP A 31 -14.43 -24.08 16.17
CA ASP A 31 -14.42 -24.62 17.52
C ASP A 31 -12.99 -25.00 17.95
N PHE A 32 -12.82 -25.36 19.24
CA PHE A 32 -11.50 -25.74 19.76
C PHE A 32 -11.04 -27.13 19.32
N LEU A 33 -11.92 -27.96 18.74
CA LEU A 33 -11.51 -29.24 18.15
C LEU A 33 -10.82 -28.97 16.81
N SER A 34 -11.41 -28.14 15.95
CA SER A 34 -10.78 -27.73 14.69
C SER A 34 -9.49 -26.95 14.93
N LEU A 35 -9.43 -26.13 16.00
CA LEU A 35 -8.18 -25.46 16.40
C LEU A 35 -7.09 -26.47 16.78
N ALA A 36 -7.46 -27.51 17.52
CA ALA A 36 -6.56 -28.60 17.88
C ALA A 36 -6.00 -29.30 16.63
N ASP A 37 -6.85 -29.56 15.63
CA ASP A 37 -6.46 -30.15 14.36
C ASP A 37 -5.47 -29.24 13.59
N VAL A 38 -5.71 -27.92 13.54
CA VAL A 38 -4.83 -26.95 12.86
C VAL A 38 -3.41 -26.99 13.43
N TYR A 39 -3.28 -27.04 14.76
CA TYR A 39 -1.97 -27.02 15.41
C TYR A 39 -1.37 -28.40 15.66
N GLY A 40 -2.13 -29.48 15.44
CA GLY A 40 -1.70 -30.85 15.71
C GLY A 40 -1.55 -31.15 17.20
N VAL A 41 -2.42 -30.59 18.04
CA VAL A 41 -2.42 -30.80 19.49
C VAL A 41 -3.73 -31.44 19.96
N PRO A 42 -3.71 -32.30 20.99
CA PRO A 42 -4.95 -32.85 21.55
C PRO A 42 -5.86 -31.74 22.10
N LYS A 43 -7.19 -31.87 21.94
CA LYS A 43 -8.18 -30.96 22.53
C LYS A 43 -8.04 -30.83 24.05
N SER A 44 -7.62 -31.91 24.73
CA SER A 44 -7.30 -31.89 26.17
C SER A 44 -6.16 -30.94 26.54
N THR A 45 -5.22 -30.72 25.63
CA THR A 45 -4.13 -29.74 25.79
C THR A 45 -4.68 -28.32 25.83
N ILE A 46 -5.60 -27.99 24.92
CA ILE A 46 -6.29 -26.69 24.90
C ILE A 46 -7.11 -26.50 26.19
N SER A 47 -7.84 -27.53 26.63
CA SER A 47 -8.55 -27.49 27.92
C SER A 47 -7.61 -27.24 29.11
N THR A 48 -6.40 -27.81 29.08
CA THR A 48 -5.39 -27.59 30.12
C THR A 48 -4.90 -26.15 30.12
N TRP A 49 -4.70 -25.55 28.94
CA TRP A 49 -4.34 -24.13 28.84
C TRP A 49 -5.43 -23.24 29.44
N HIS A 50 -6.71 -23.54 29.18
CA HIS A 50 -7.83 -22.78 29.76
C HIS A 50 -7.90 -22.90 31.28
N GLN A 51 -7.75 -24.11 31.82
CA GLN A 51 -7.88 -24.35 33.26
C GLN A 51 -6.75 -23.73 34.08
N ARG A 52 -5.54 -23.71 33.52
CA ARG A 52 -4.32 -23.28 34.21
C ARG A 52 -3.86 -21.88 33.80
N ASP A 53 -4.65 -21.19 32.98
CA ASP A 53 -4.32 -19.91 32.37
C ASP A 53 -2.91 -19.88 31.75
N LEU A 54 -2.55 -20.95 31.03
CA LEU A 54 -1.22 -21.09 30.45
C LEU A 54 -1.15 -20.42 29.08
N CYS A 55 -0.07 -19.68 28.82
CA CYS A 55 0.26 -19.19 27.49
C CYS A 55 0.93 -20.27 26.65
N PRO A 56 0.35 -20.70 25.50
CA PRO A 56 0.97 -21.67 24.62
C PRO A 56 2.04 -21.01 23.73
N PHE A 57 3.20 -20.70 24.30
CA PHE A 57 4.26 -19.93 23.62
C PHE A 57 4.69 -20.50 22.26
N GLU A 58 4.83 -21.82 22.16
CA GLU A 58 5.23 -22.48 20.89
C GLU A 58 4.15 -22.29 19.81
N ILE A 59 2.87 -22.38 20.18
CA ILE A 59 1.73 -22.18 19.27
C ILE A 59 1.66 -20.72 18.83
N VAL A 60 1.89 -19.78 19.74
CA VAL A 60 1.98 -18.35 19.44
C VAL A 60 3.10 -18.10 18.41
N ILE A 61 4.27 -18.70 18.59
CA ILE A 61 5.40 -18.57 17.65
C ILE A 61 5.00 -19.11 16.27
N ARG A 62 4.44 -20.33 16.19
CA ARG A 62 3.97 -20.90 14.92
C ARG A 62 2.91 -20.04 14.24
N THR A 63 2.02 -19.44 15.03
CA THR A 63 0.95 -18.57 14.53
C THR A 63 1.53 -17.30 13.92
N HIS A 64 2.48 -16.66 14.62
CA HIS A 64 3.20 -15.51 14.10
C HIS A 64 3.93 -15.85 12.79
N LEU A 65 4.70 -16.95 12.76
CA LEU A 65 5.46 -17.35 11.59
C LEU A 65 4.57 -17.72 10.40
N LYS A 66 3.40 -18.33 10.63
CA LYS A 66 2.52 -18.81 9.57
C LYS A 66 1.57 -17.74 9.05
N TYR A 67 1.01 -16.91 9.93
CA TYR A 67 -0.07 -15.97 9.61
C TYR A 67 0.36 -14.50 9.70
N GLY A 68 1.57 -14.20 10.18
CA GLY A 68 2.03 -12.82 10.38
C GLY A 68 1.38 -12.13 11.58
N ALA A 69 0.72 -12.87 12.47
CA ALA A 69 0.02 -12.31 13.63
C ALA A 69 1.02 -11.76 14.66
N SER A 70 0.77 -10.56 15.18
CA SER A 70 1.59 -9.88 16.18
C SER A 70 1.67 -10.67 17.48
N ILE A 71 2.89 -11.03 17.89
CA ILE A 71 3.13 -11.69 19.19
C ILE A 71 2.67 -10.76 20.33
N ARG A 72 2.92 -9.45 20.23
CA ARG A 72 2.48 -8.49 21.26
C ARG A 72 0.97 -8.48 21.43
N ASN A 73 0.22 -8.47 20.33
CA ASN A 73 -1.23 -8.54 20.43
C ASN A 73 -1.67 -9.89 21.00
N LEU A 74 -1.13 -10.99 20.49
CA LEU A 74 -1.48 -12.35 20.90
C LEU A 74 -1.33 -12.57 22.41
N VAL A 75 -0.18 -12.20 23.00
CA VAL A 75 0.16 -12.55 24.39
C VAL A 75 0.17 -11.39 25.38
N LEU A 76 0.07 -10.13 24.93
CA LEU A 76 0.04 -8.95 25.81
C LEU A 76 -1.23 -8.10 25.66
N ASP A 77 -2.11 -8.38 24.69
CA ASP A 77 -3.23 -7.50 24.30
C ASP A 77 -2.78 -6.11 23.79
N GLU A 78 -1.56 -6.02 23.27
CA GLU A 78 -0.97 -4.75 22.86
C GLU A 78 -0.83 -4.61 21.33
N GLY A 79 -1.24 -3.45 20.82
CA GLY A 79 -1.10 -3.11 19.39
C GLY A 79 -2.07 -3.86 18.48
N PRO A 80 -2.00 -3.64 17.17
CA PRO A 80 -2.87 -4.33 16.20
C PRO A 80 -2.47 -5.81 16.02
N MET A 81 -3.43 -6.66 15.63
CA MET A 81 -3.22 -8.10 15.40
C MET A 81 -2.27 -8.36 14.23
N TYR A 82 -2.38 -7.55 13.19
CA TYR A 82 -1.48 -7.55 12.06
C TYR A 82 -0.91 -6.15 11.98
N ASP A 83 0.36 -6.03 11.62
CA ASP A 83 0.84 -4.76 11.09
C ASP A 83 -0.13 -4.39 9.98
N SER A 84 -0.61 -3.14 10.02
CA SER A 84 -1.31 -2.63 8.86
C SER A 84 -0.29 -2.77 7.73
N GLY A 85 -0.49 -3.73 6.83
CA GLY A 85 0.32 -3.81 5.62
C GLY A 85 0.30 -2.42 4.95
N PRO A 86 1.23 -2.15 4.02
CA PRO A 86 1.22 -0.89 3.27
C PRO A 86 -0.23 -0.55 2.91
N LYS A 87 -0.71 0.62 3.37
CA LYS A 87 -2.08 1.06 3.12
C LYS A 87 -2.15 1.33 1.63
N GLY A 88 -2.36 0.28 0.85
CA GLY A 88 -2.53 0.35 -0.57
C GLY A 88 -3.86 1.05 -0.82
N GLU A 89 -3.81 2.28 -1.31
CA GLU A 89 -5.00 2.97 -1.75
C GLU A 89 -5.32 2.56 -3.18
N SER A 90 -6.61 2.41 -3.46
CA SER A 90 -7.06 2.03 -4.80
C SER A 90 -7.11 3.28 -5.69
N LEU A 91 -6.28 3.31 -6.73
CA LEU A 91 -6.30 4.33 -7.77
C LEU A 91 -6.89 3.77 -9.05
N VAL A 92 -7.59 4.61 -9.81
CA VAL A 92 -8.06 4.24 -11.15
C VAL A 92 -6.88 4.28 -12.11
N LEU A 93 -6.63 3.17 -12.81
CA LEU A 93 -5.69 3.10 -13.92
C LEU A 93 -6.46 3.37 -15.20
N GLU A 94 -6.12 4.48 -15.85
CA GLU A 94 -6.64 4.82 -17.17
C GLU A 94 -5.60 4.52 -18.23
N ARG A 95 -6.03 4.08 -19.42
CA ARG A 95 -5.16 3.90 -20.57
C ARG A 95 -5.29 5.10 -21.49
N LEU A 96 -4.16 5.68 -21.89
CA LEU A 96 -4.10 6.70 -22.92
C LEU A 96 -4.01 6.02 -24.28
N ALA A 97 -5.09 6.09 -25.06
CA ALA A 97 -5.15 5.55 -26.42
C ALA A 97 -5.90 6.51 -27.35
N ASN A 98 -5.36 6.73 -28.56
CA ASN A 98 -5.97 7.55 -29.60
C ASN A 98 -6.42 8.95 -29.13
N GLY A 99 -5.65 9.59 -28.25
CA GLY A 99 -5.98 10.91 -27.73
C GLY A 99 -7.04 10.94 -26.63
N SER A 100 -7.40 9.79 -26.06
CA SER A 100 -8.43 9.67 -25.02
C SER A 100 -7.97 8.81 -23.85
N LEU A 101 -8.57 9.03 -22.67
CA LEU A 101 -8.33 8.22 -21.48
C LEU A 101 -9.50 7.28 -21.25
N GLU A 102 -9.21 5.99 -21.14
CA GLU A 102 -10.19 4.94 -20.88
C GLU A 102 -9.88 4.25 -19.54
N GLU A 103 -10.85 4.18 -18.63
CA GLU A 103 -10.68 3.42 -17.38
C GLU A 103 -10.49 1.93 -17.69
N VAL A 104 -9.38 1.36 -17.22
CA VAL A 104 -9.05 -0.06 -17.43
C VAL A 104 -9.42 -0.89 -16.21
N ARG A 105 -8.91 -0.50 -15.05
CA ARG A 105 -9.07 -1.21 -13.77
C ARG A 105 -8.62 -0.33 -12.62
N LYS A 106 -8.84 -0.78 -11.39
CA LYS A 106 -8.15 -0.23 -10.22
C LYS A 106 -6.76 -0.85 -10.06
N THR A 107 -5.81 -0.04 -9.61
CA THR A 107 -4.47 -0.44 -9.16
C THR A 107 -4.30 -0.08 -7.69
N TYR A 108 -3.52 -0.85 -6.96
CA TYR A 108 -3.24 -0.60 -5.55
C TYR A 108 -1.80 -0.15 -5.40
N ILE A 109 -1.61 0.97 -4.71
CA ILE A 109 -0.28 1.55 -4.47
C ILE A 109 -0.23 2.01 -3.04
N ASP A 110 0.88 1.68 -2.40
CA ASP A 110 1.15 2.10 -1.04
C ASP A 110 1.20 3.63 -0.92
N VAL A 111 0.57 4.17 0.12
CA VAL A 111 0.49 5.61 0.38
C VAL A 111 1.86 6.21 0.69
N GLU A 112 2.77 5.47 1.33
CA GLU A 112 4.14 5.98 1.58
C GLU A 112 4.89 6.12 0.25
N THR A 113 4.76 5.14 -0.66
CA THR A 113 5.33 5.23 -2.02
C THR A 113 4.79 6.44 -2.78
N LEU A 114 3.49 6.76 -2.70
CA LEU A 114 2.96 7.99 -3.31
C LEU A 114 3.59 9.24 -2.67
N SER A 115 3.68 9.26 -1.35
CA SER A 115 4.18 10.40 -0.58
C SER A 115 5.66 10.71 -0.86
N GLU A 116 6.49 9.69 -1.09
CA GLU A 116 7.90 9.84 -1.50
C GLU A 116 8.06 10.68 -2.78
N TYR A 117 7.06 10.65 -3.66
CA TYR A 117 7.03 11.39 -4.92
C TYR A 117 6.10 12.61 -4.87
N GLY A 118 5.70 13.04 -3.67
CA GLY A 118 4.85 14.22 -3.45
C GLY A 118 3.39 14.01 -3.87
N LEU A 119 2.94 12.77 -4.02
CA LEU A 119 1.57 12.43 -4.37
C LEU A 119 0.73 12.06 -3.15
N SER A 120 -0.57 12.25 -3.29
CA SER A 120 -1.59 11.69 -2.41
C SER A 120 -2.62 10.93 -3.24
N PRO A 121 -3.39 9.99 -2.67
CA PRO A 121 -4.44 9.29 -3.42
C PRO A 121 -5.46 10.20 -4.09
N ALA A 122 -5.72 11.38 -3.51
CA ALA A 122 -6.66 12.36 -4.05
C ALA A 122 -6.10 13.17 -5.23
N THR A 123 -4.77 13.26 -5.35
CA THR A 123 -4.06 14.07 -6.36
C THR A 123 -3.33 13.23 -7.39
N ALA A 124 -3.19 11.93 -7.13
CA ALA A 124 -2.53 10.98 -8.01
C ALA A 124 -3.48 10.51 -9.10
N LYS A 125 -3.04 10.65 -10.35
CA LYS A 125 -3.65 10.04 -11.51
C LYS A 125 -2.69 9.04 -12.13
N VAL A 126 -3.16 7.83 -12.43
CA VAL A 126 -2.32 6.77 -12.99
C VAL A 126 -2.72 6.51 -14.44
N VAL A 127 -1.77 6.72 -15.35
CA VAL A 127 -1.99 6.58 -16.79
C VAL A 127 -1.06 5.52 -17.37
N ASP A 128 -1.64 4.52 -18.03
CA ASP A 128 -0.96 3.50 -18.82
C ASP A 128 -0.80 4.02 -20.25
N THR A 129 0.44 4.12 -20.73
CA THR A 129 0.73 4.28 -22.16
C THR A 129 1.19 2.94 -22.73
N GLU A 130 1.50 2.86 -24.02
CA GLU A 130 2.02 1.63 -24.62
C GLU A 130 3.39 1.20 -24.06
N SER A 131 4.19 2.15 -23.56
CA SER A 131 5.59 1.93 -23.15
C SER A 131 5.83 2.06 -21.64
N GLU A 132 5.00 2.82 -20.94
CA GLU A 132 5.25 3.19 -19.54
C GLU A 132 3.95 3.40 -18.77
N LYS A 133 4.03 3.23 -17.46
CA LYS A 133 2.97 3.62 -16.54
C LYS A 133 3.38 4.90 -15.81
N LEU A 134 2.53 5.90 -15.88
CA LEU A 134 2.80 7.26 -15.43
C LEU A 134 1.99 7.59 -14.18
N PHE A 135 2.65 8.29 -13.27
CA PHE A 135 2.03 8.88 -12.10
C PHE A 135 2.03 10.39 -12.25
N ILE A 136 0.82 10.96 -12.26
CA ILE A 136 0.58 12.35 -12.56
C ILE A 136 0.01 13.04 -11.32
N ASP A 137 0.63 14.15 -10.95
CA ASP A 137 0.13 15.07 -9.93
C ASP A 137 -0.84 16.07 -10.57
N THR A 138 -2.13 15.93 -10.27
CA THR A 138 -3.20 16.78 -10.80
C THR A 138 -3.25 18.17 -10.17
N THR A 139 -2.46 18.44 -9.13
CA THR A 139 -2.35 19.78 -8.54
C THR A 139 -1.37 20.67 -9.29
N GLN A 140 -0.45 20.09 -10.06
CA GLN A 140 0.57 20.81 -10.82
C GLN A 140 0.11 21.08 -12.26
N THR A 141 -0.76 22.08 -12.41
CA THR A 141 -1.33 22.50 -13.70
C THR A 141 -0.62 23.69 -14.36
N LYS A 142 0.44 24.22 -13.75
CA LYS A 142 1.23 25.31 -14.34
C LYS A 142 2.47 24.76 -15.05
N PRO A 143 2.52 24.78 -16.40
CA PRO A 143 3.64 24.22 -17.14
C PRO A 143 4.87 25.13 -17.03
N VAL A 144 5.99 24.56 -16.56
CA VAL A 144 7.30 25.23 -16.44
C VAL A 144 8.37 24.49 -17.24
N SER A 145 8.91 23.41 -16.70
CA SER A 145 9.79 22.50 -17.40
C SER A 145 9.55 21.11 -16.83
N GLY A 146 9.19 20.17 -17.69
CA GLY A 146 8.87 18.80 -17.28
C GLY A 146 7.95 18.09 -18.26
N ARG A 147 7.55 16.87 -17.89
CA ARG A 147 6.55 16.07 -18.62
C ARG A 147 5.17 16.30 -18.02
N TYR A 148 4.17 16.51 -18.87
CA TYR A 148 2.81 16.83 -18.46
C TYR A 148 1.81 16.02 -19.27
N LEU A 149 0.71 15.63 -18.62
CA LEU A 149 -0.50 15.22 -19.31
C LEU A 149 -1.27 16.49 -19.69
N ILE A 150 -1.54 16.65 -20.97
CA ILE A 150 -2.17 17.84 -21.54
C ILE A 150 -3.35 17.45 -22.42
N ASN A 151 -4.26 18.39 -22.57
CA ASN A 151 -5.37 18.36 -23.52
C ASN A 151 -5.20 19.54 -24.49
N MET A 152 -5.13 19.23 -25.77
CA MET A 152 -5.08 20.22 -26.85
C MET A 152 -6.20 19.89 -27.83
N ASP A 153 -7.18 20.80 -27.95
CA ASP A 153 -8.35 20.62 -28.83
C ASP A 153 -9.11 19.30 -28.64
N GLY A 154 -9.18 18.81 -27.40
CA GLY A 154 -9.86 17.56 -27.05
C GLY A 154 -8.98 16.30 -27.21
N VAL A 155 -7.73 16.45 -27.64
CA VAL A 155 -6.77 15.36 -27.80
C VAL A 155 -5.81 15.33 -26.62
N LEU A 156 -5.88 14.25 -25.84
CA LEU A 156 -5.01 14.01 -24.69
C LEU A 156 -3.66 13.44 -25.13
N SER A 157 -2.59 13.95 -24.55
CA SER A 157 -1.23 13.46 -24.79
C SER A 157 -0.31 13.74 -23.61
N VAL A 158 0.79 12.99 -23.51
CA VAL A 158 1.85 13.24 -22.53
C VAL A 158 3.09 13.74 -23.26
N ASN A 159 3.51 14.97 -22.97
CA ASN A 159 4.64 15.58 -23.67
C ASN A 159 5.59 16.29 -22.71
N SER A 160 6.84 16.45 -23.15
CA SER A 160 7.80 17.34 -22.48
C SER A 160 7.52 18.78 -22.89
N ILE A 161 7.35 19.65 -21.90
CA ILE A 161 7.01 21.06 -22.09
C ILE A 161 8.08 21.92 -21.45
N GLN A 162 8.44 23.00 -22.14
CA GLN A 162 9.30 24.05 -21.63
C GLN A 162 8.63 25.41 -21.84
N ARG A 163 8.51 26.19 -20.78
CA ARG A 163 8.03 27.57 -20.83
C ARG A 163 9.11 28.49 -21.39
N ILE A 164 8.71 29.31 -22.35
CA ILE A 164 9.56 30.33 -22.97
C ILE A 164 8.93 31.72 -22.79
N PRO A 165 9.71 32.81 -22.93
CA PRO A 165 9.20 34.17 -22.79
C PRO A 165 8.03 34.47 -23.73
N GLY A 166 7.17 35.41 -23.34
CA GLY A 166 6.02 35.84 -24.15
C GLY A 166 4.77 34.97 -24.01
N LYS A 167 4.59 34.29 -22.87
CA LYS A 167 3.45 33.38 -22.59
C LYS A 167 3.34 32.21 -23.58
N ARG A 168 4.47 31.69 -24.02
CA ARG A 168 4.53 30.55 -24.94
C ARG A 168 5.11 29.32 -24.26
N LEU A 169 4.72 28.17 -24.79
CA LEU A 169 5.22 26.86 -24.39
C LEU A 169 5.83 26.18 -25.62
N ALA A 170 7.02 25.63 -25.46
CA ALA A 170 7.61 24.70 -26.41
C ALA A 170 7.23 23.28 -25.99
N ILE A 171 6.54 22.56 -26.88
CA ILE A 171 6.18 21.15 -26.70
C ILE A 171 7.09 20.32 -27.58
N HIS A 172 7.75 19.32 -26.98
CA HIS A 172 8.60 18.39 -27.70
C HIS A 172 7.78 17.17 -28.15
N PHE A 173 7.58 17.06 -29.47
CA PHE A 173 6.92 15.92 -30.13
C PHE A 173 7.96 15.12 -30.90
N GLU A 174 8.35 13.94 -30.42
CA GLU A 174 9.18 12.93 -31.11
C GLU A 174 10.14 13.49 -32.21
N GLY A 175 11.05 14.38 -31.81
CA GLY A 175 12.07 14.97 -32.71
C GLY A 175 11.74 16.34 -33.31
N SER A 176 10.59 16.94 -32.98
CA SER A 176 10.17 18.29 -33.37
C SER A 176 9.73 19.12 -32.16
N ASN A 177 9.85 20.44 -32.29
CA ASN A 177 9.36 21.39 -31.29
C ASN A 177 8.20 22.18 -31.88
N VAL A 178 7.09 22.23 -31.18
CA VAL A 178 5.93 23.05 -31.52
C VAL A 178 5.79 24.15 -30.47
N GLU A 179 5.78 25.41 -30.91
CA GLU A 179 5.46 26.53 -30.04
C GLU A 179 3.95 26.75 -30.02
N VAL A 180 3.37 26.77 -28.82
CA VAL A 180 1.96 27.08 -28.61
C VAL A 180 1.81 28.22 -27.61
N ASN A 181 0.66 28.89 -27.64
CA ASN A 181 0.29 29.79 -26.57
C ASN A 181 -0.07 28.97 -25.33
N ASP A 182 0.26 29.49 -24.15
CA ASP A 182 -0.13 28.91 -22.86
C ASP A 182 -1.67 28.82 -22.71
N GLU A 183 -2.41 29.69 -23.40
CA GLU A 183 -3.88 29.74 -23.36
C GLU A 183 -4.55 28.66 -24.23
N ASP A 184 -3.85 28.09 -25.22
CA ASP A 184 -4.38 27.08 -26.14
C ASP A 184 -4.20 25.65 -25.62
N LEU A 185 -3.67 25.51 -24.40
CA LEU A 185 -3.26 24.22 -23.83
C LEU A 185 -3.79 24.08 -22.41
N GLU A 186 -4.57 23.02 -22.18
CA GLU A 186 -5.01 22.65 -20.84
C GLU A 186 -4.04 21.64 -20.24
N VAL A 187 -3.41 21.99 -19.12
CA VAL A 187 -2.57 21.07 -18.35
C VAL A 187 -3.41 20.34 -17.30
N ILE A 188 -3.50 19.02 -17.43
CA ILE A 188 -4.21 18.17 -16.47
C ILE A 188 -3.35 17.88 -15.24
N GLY A 189 -2.05 17.71 -15.44
CA GLY A 189 -1.11 17.49 -14.35
C GLY A 189 0.29 17.19 -14.81
N ARG A 190 1.23 17.19 -13.86
CA ARG A 190 2.64 16.92 -14.10
C ARG A 190 2.97 15.45 -13.84
N VAL A 191 3.72 14.83 -14.74
CA VAL A 191 4.31 13.50 -14.50
C VAL A 191 5.40 13.63 -13.45
N VAL A 192 5.27 12.90 -12.34
CA VAL A 192 6.25 12.87 -11.23
C VAL A 192 7.02 11.55 -11.13
N MET A 193 6.45 10.46 -11.65
CA MET A 193 7.11 9.15 -11.74
C MET A 193 6.66 8.45 -13.04
N ALA A 194 7.59 7.72 -13.65
CA ALA A 194 7.32 6.80 -14.75
C ALA A 194 7.90 5.42 -14.43
N MET A 195 7.12 4.37 -14.67
CA MET A 195 7.55 2.98 -14.61
C MET A 195 7.66 2.44 -16.04
N THR A 196 8.88 2.19 -16.49
CA THR A 196 9.17 1.63 -17.81
C THR A 196 9.43 0.13 -17.71
N LYS A 197 8.96 -0.62 -18.71
CA LYS A 197 9.33 -2.03 -18.86
C LYS A 197 10.58 -2.12 -19.74
N GLU A 198 11.64 -2.72 -19.21
CA GLU A 198 12.83 -3.08 -19.99
C GLU A 198 12.61 -4.39 -20.78
#